data_AF-A0A359KU31-F1
#
_entry.id   AF-A0A359KU31-F1
#
_cell.length_a   1.000
_cell.length_b   1.000
_cell.length_c   1.000
_cell.angle_alpha   90.00
_cell.angle_beta   90.00
_cell.angle_gamma   90.00
#
_symmetry.space_group_name_H-M   'P 1'
#
loop_
_entity.id
_entity.type
_entity.pdbx_description
1 polymer ?
#
loop_
_entity_poly.entity_id
_entity_poly.type
_entity_poly.pdbx_seq_one_letter_code
_entity_poly.pdbx_strand_id
1 'polypeptide(L)'
;PIAILGVGMYIVMGLLAAGRLHNWLPMSYRQATMAAWAIALAGFAYALYLTYLEIWVIKAICQWCVGSAVVTALILVAETVLFWRILGEDD
;
A
#
# COMPACT_ATOMS: atom_id res chain seq x y z
N PRO A 1 8.05 -17.10 -3.93
CA PRO A 1 6.87 -17.18 -3.03
C PRO A 1 6.16 -15.82 -2.97
N ILE A 2 4.92 -15.76 -3.46
CA ILE A 2 4.16 -14.51 -3.61
C ILE A 2 3.97 -13.78 -2.28
N ALA A 3 3.91 -14.53 -1.18
CA ALA A 3 3.82 -14.01 0.19
C ALA A 3 5.01 -13.12 0.60
N ILE A 4 6.22 -13.38 0.08
CA ILE A 4 7.41 -12.58 0.44
C ILE A 4 7.31 -11.16 -0.13
N LEU A 5 6.71 -10.99 -1.30
CA LEU A 5 6.54 -9.67 -1.92
C LEU A 5 5.51 -8.83 -1.17
N GLY A 6 4.43 -9.45 -0.70
CA GLY A 6 3.47 -8.79 0.20
C GLY A 6 4.11 -8.36 1.51
N VAL A 7 4.86 -9.26 2.17
CA VAL A 7 5.59 -8.93 3.41
C VAL A 7 6.59 -7.80 3.20
N GLY A 8 7.30 -7.78 2.07
CA GLY A 8 8.20 -6.68 1.72
C GLY A 8 7.49 -5.33 1.64
N MET A 9 6.32 -5.28 1.01
CA MET A 9 5.50 -4.06 0.94
C MET A 9 5.05 -3.59 2.34
N TYR A 10 4.54 -4.51 3.18
CA TYR A 10 4.12 -4.18 4.54
C TYR A 10 5.29 -3.69 5.41
N ILE A 11 6.46 -4.29 5.26
CA ILE A 11 7.68 -3.85 5.97
C ILE A 11 8.05 -2.43 5.54
N VAL A 12 8.01 -2.13 4.24
CA VAL A 12 8.33 -0.78 3.73
C VAL A 12 7.32 0.25 4.21
N MET A 13 6.02 -0.06 4.20
CA MET A 13 4.99 0.79 4.78
C MET A 13 5.17 0.99 6.29
N GLY A 14 5.46 -0.08 7.02
CA GLY A 14 5.73 -0.02 8.46
C GLY A 14 6.95 0.82 8.80
N LEU A 15 8.03 0.72 8.01
CA LEU A 15 9.24 1.54 8.16
C LEU A 15 8.97 3.01 7.87
N LEU A 16 8.17 3.33 6.85
CA LEU A 16 7.77 4.71 6.56
C LEU A 16 6.88 5.30 7.66
N ALA A 17 5.92 4.52 8.16
CA ALA A 17 5.08 4.93 9.28
C ALA A 17 5.91 5.14 10.57
N ALA A 18 6.85 4.24 10.87
CA ALA A 18 7.76 4.37 12.00
C ALA A 18 8.71 5.57 11.83
N GLY A 19 9.25 5.78 10.62
CA GLY A 19 10.09 6.92 10.29
C GLY A 19 9.37 8.26 10.43
N ARG A 20 8.07 8.30 10.10
CA ARG A 20 7.18 9.44 10.30
C ARG A 20 6.91 9.71 11.79
N LEU A 21 6.65 8.67 12.60
CA LEU A 21 6.35 8.83 14.02
C LEU A 21 7.59 9.18 14.85
N HIS A 22 8.74 8.60 14.50
CA HIS A 22 9.96 8.75 15.27
C HIS A 22 10.82 9.95 14.82
N ASN A 23 10.42 10.67 13.78
CA ASN A 23 11.13 11.82 13.21
C ASN A 23 12.59 11.53 12.80
N TRP A 24 12.88 10.26 12.47
CA TRP A 24 14.22 9.81 12.08
C TRP A 24 14.53 10.03 10.60
N LEU A 25 13.51 10.29 9.78
CA LEU A 25 13.71 10.71 8.40
C LEU A 25 13.68 12.25 8.30
N PRO A 26 14.64 12.88 7.60
CA PRO A 26 14.61 14.32 7.30
C PRO A 26 13.55 14.68 6.24
N MET A 27 12.45 13.92 6.13
CA MET A 27 11.37 14.16 5.18
C MET A 27 10.30 15.05 5.78
N SER A 28 9.85 16.02 4.99
CA SER A 28 8.66 16.81 5.32
C SER A 28 7.41 15.92 5.35
N TYR A 29 6.46 16.22 6.24
CA TYR A 29 5.18 15.50 6.39
C TYR A 29 4.45 15.27 5.06
N ARG A 30 4.54 16.26 4.14
CA ARG A 30 3.98 16.19 2.79
C ARG A 30 4.66 15.14 1.92
N GLN A 31 6.00 15.07 1.96
CA GLN A 31 6.78 14.09 1.19
C GLN A 31 6.54 12.66 1.71
N ALA A 32 6.47 12.49 3.03
CA ALA A 32 6.18 11.19 3.64
C ALA A 32 4.78 10.67 3.23
N THR A 33 3.77 11.54 3.22
CA THR A 33 2.41 11.19 2.78
C THR A 33 2.38 10.83 1.29
N MET A 34 3.04 11.61 0.43
CA MET A 34 3.14 11.31 -1.01
C MET A 34 3.84 9.96 -1.26
N ALA A 35 4.92 9.68 -0.53
CA ALA A 35 5.63 8.41 -0.63
C ALA A 35 4.77 7.22 -0.18
N ALA A 36 4.07 7.35 0.96
CA ALA A 36 3.16 6.33 1.45
C ALA A 36 2.03 6.03 0.46
N TRP A 37 1.46 7.07 -0.15
CA TRP A 37 0.45 6.95 -1.19
C TRP A 37 0.96 6.22 -2.44
N ALA A 38 2.15 6.59 -2.93
CA ALA A 38 2.76 5.93 -4.09
C ALA A 38 3.03 4.43 -3.84
N ILE A 39 3.46 4.08 -2.63
CA ILE A 39 3.71 2.69 -2.23
C ILE A 39 2.40 1.91 -2.08
N ALA A 40 1.37 2.52 -1.49
CA ALA A 40 0.03 1.93 -1.42
C ALA A 40 -0.50 1.62 -2.83
N LEU A 41 -0.28 2.54 -3.77
CA LEU A 41 -0.73 2.40 -5.17
C LEU A 41 0.04 1.29 -5.89
N ALA A 42 1.36 1.22 -5.70
CA ALA A 42 2.17 0.11 -6.21
C ALA A 42 1.71 -1.24 -5.64
N GLY A 43 1.41 -1.29 -4.34
CA GLY A 43 0.85 -2.46 -3.67
C GLY A 43 -0.48 -2.92 -4.25
N PHE A 44 -1.38 -1.99 -4.52
CA PHE A 44 -2.67 -2.27 -5.14
C PHE A 44 -2.54 -2.73 -6.60
N ALA A 45 -1.66 -2.11 -7.38
CA ALA A 45 -1.35 -2.54 -8.74
C ALA A 45 -0.81 -3.98 -8.76
N TYR A 46 0.03 -4.32 -7.78
CA TYR A 46 0.52 -5.69 -7.61
C TYR A 46 -0.60 -6.68 -7.23
N ALA A 47 -1.51 -6.29 -6.34
CA ALA A 47 -2.68 -7.11 -6.00
C ALA A 47 -3.56 -7.38 -7.23
N LEU A 48 -3.83 -6.37 -8.05
CA LEU A 48 -4.54 -6.51 -9.33
C LEU A 48 -3.83 -7.46 -10.29
N TYR A 49 -2.51 -7.36 -10.40
CA TYR A 49 -1.71 -8.25 -11.25
C TYR A 49 -1.83 -9.72 -10.81
N LEU A 50 -1.84 -9.99 -9.51
CA LEU A 50 -2.04 -11.33 -8.99
C LEU A 50 -3.47 -11.83 -9.26
N THR A 51 -4.48 -11.00 -9.06
CA THR A 51 -5.87 -11.37 -9.39
C THR A 51 -6.01 -11.71 -10.87
N TYR A 52 -5.31 -10.97 -11.75
CA TYR A 52 -5.26 -11.29 -13.17
C TYR A 52 -4.62 -12.67 -13.44
N LEU A 53 -3.47 -12.97 -12.82
CA LEU A 53 -2.82 -14.27 -12.94
C LEU A 53 -3.70 -15.44 -12.42
N GLU A 54 -4.39 -15.24 -11.30
CA GLU A 54 -5.28 -16.24 -10.69
C GLU A 54 -6.44 -16.60 -11.61
N ILE A 55 -7.08 -15.61 -12.24
CA ILE A 55 -8.24 -15.82 -13.11
C ILE A 55 -7.83 -16.36 -14.48
N TRP A 56 -6.77 -15.80 -15.08
CA TRP A 56 -6.42 -16.08 -16.47
C TRP A 56 -5.44 -17.24 -16.65
N VAL A 57 -4.48 -17.40 -15.75
CA VAL A 57 -3.43 -18.42 -15.87
C VAL A 57 -3.78 -19.67 -15.07
N ILE A 58 -4.03 -19.52 -13.77
CA ILE A 58 -4.13 -20.66 -12.84
C ILE A 58 -5.57 -21.21 -12.79
N LYS A 59 -6.58 -20.35 -12.98
CA LYS A 59 -8.01 -20.66 -12.78
C LYS A 59 -8.32 -21.20 -11.37
N ALA A 60 -7.56 -20.75 -10.37
CA ALA A 60 -7.77 -21.11 -8.97
C ALA A 60 -7.70 -19.85 -8.09
N ILE A 61 -8.68 -19.69 -7.21
CA ILE A 61 -8.75 -18.56 -6.29
C ILE A 61 -8.12 -18.95 -4.96
N CYS A 62 -7.10 -18.21 -4.55
CA CYS A 62 -6.48 -18.38 -3.24
C CYS A 62 -7.14 -17.45 -2.21
N GLN A 63 -7.74 -18.04 -1.17
CA GLN A 63 -8.42 -17.31 -0.10
C GLN A 63 -7.47 -16.33 0.62
N TRP A 64 -6.21 -16.72 0.81
CA TRP A 64 -5.18 -15.87 1.42
C TRP A 64 -4.75 -14.72 0.52
N CYS A 65 -4.65 -14.95 -0.80
CA CYS A 65 -4.34 -13.89 -1.75
C CYS A 65 -5.47 -12.86 -1.81
N VAL A 66 -6.72 -13.32 -1.85
CA VAL A 66 -7.90 -12.44 -1.80
C VAL A 66 -7.93 -11.65 -0.50
N GLY A 67 -7.66 -12.29 0.65
CA GLY A 67 -7.56 -11.61 1.94
C GLY A 67 -6.48 -10.53 1.95
N SER A 68 -5.29 -10.82 1.43
CA SER A 68 -4.20 -9.85 1.32
C SER A 68 -4.55 -8.69 0.36
N ALA A 69 -5.18 -8.99 -0.78
CA ALA A 69 -5.63 -7.98 -1.74
C ALA A 69 -6.65 -7.01 -1.12
N VAL A 70 -7.58 -7.52 -0.30
CA VAL A 70 -8.54 -6.69 0.44
C VAL A 70 -7.83 -5.77 1.43
N VAL A 71 -6.87 -6.28 2.20
CA VAL A 71 -6.13 -5.44 3.17
C VAL A 71 -5.34 -4.35 2.45
N THR A 72 -4.64 -4.67 1.36
CA THR A 72 -3.90 -3.67 0.56
C THR A 72 -4.84 -2.62 -0.03
N ALA A 73 -6.02 -3.02 -0.50
CA ALA A 73 -7.03 -2.08 -0.99
C ALA A 73 -7.54 -1.15 0.12
N LEU A 74 -7.80 -1.67 1.33
CA LEU A 74 -8.20 -0.85 2.48
C LEU A 74 -7.12 0.17 2.87
N ILE A 75 -5.85 -0.23 2.85
CA ILE A 75 -4.73 0.68 3.13
C ILE A 75 -4.65 1.77 2.06
N LEU A 76 -4.79 1.42 0.78
CA LEU A 76 -4.82 2.42 -0.29
C LEU A 76 -5.97 3.42 -0.10
N VAL A 77 -7.15 2.96 0.32
CA VAL A 77 -8.30 3.84 0.62
C VAL A 77 -7.98 4.75 1.81
N ALA A 78 -7.35 4.24 2.87
CA ALA A 78 -6.95 5.07 4.01
C ALA A 78 -5.92 6.14 3.62
N GLU A 79 -4.88 5.77 2.87
CA GLU A 79 -3.83 6.69 2.40
C GLU A 79 -4.37 7.71 1.41
N THR A 80 -5.26 7.31 0.51
CA THR A 80 -5.95 8.26 -0.40
C THR A 80 -6.77 9.26 0.41
N VAL A 81 -7.59 8.82 1.37
CA VAL A 81 -8.38 9.75 2.21
C VAL A 81 -7.47 10.71 2.97
N LEU A 82 -6.36 10.24 3.53
CA LEU A 82 -5.38 11.07 4.23
C LEU A 82 -4.74 12.10 3.28
N PHE A 83 -4.36 11.67 2.07
CA PHE A 83 -3.79 12.53 1.04
C PHE A 83 -4.78 13.63 0.61
N TRP A 84 -6.05 13.28 0.39
CA TRP A 84 -7.11 14.23 0.06
C TRP A 84 -7.35 15.25 1.18
N ARG A 85 -7.34 14.82 2.45
CA ARG A 85 -7.47 15.74 3.60
C ARG A 85 -6.31 16.73 3.68
N ILE A 86 -5.09 16.29 3.40
CA ILE A 86 -3.89 17.15 3.44
C ILE A 86 -3.93 18.19 2.33
N LEU A 87 -4.43 17.85 1.14
CA LEU A 87 -4.60 18.81 0.05
C LEU A 87 -5.74 19.80 0.28
N GLY A 88 -6.77 19.44 1.05
CA GLY A 88 -7.89 20.32 1.35
C GLY A 88 -7.63 21.36 2.45
N GLU A 89 -6.52 21.26 3.19
CA GLU A 89 -6.13 22.26 4.21
C GLU A 89 -5.37 23.46 3.60
N ASP A 90 -5.09 23.44 2.29
CA ASP A 90 -4.39 24.50 1.56
C ASP A 90 -5.36 25.61 1.03
N ASP A 91 -6.68 25.55 1.30
CA ASP A 91 -7.71 26.54 0.88
C ASP A 91 -8.21 27.47 2.01
#